data_AF-W7MZK8-F1
#
_entry.id   AF-W7MZK8-F1
#
_cell.length_a   1.000
_cell.length_b   1.000
_cell.length_c   1.000
_cell.angle_alpha   90.00
_cell.angle_beta   90.00
_cell.angle_gamma   90.00
#
_symmetry.space_group_name_H-M   'P 1'
#
loop_
_entity.id
_entity.type
_entity.pdbx_description
1 polymer ?
#
loop_
_entity_poly.entity_id
_entity_poly.type
_entity_poly.pdbx_seq_one_letter_code
_entity_poly.pdbx_strand_id
1 'polypeptide(L)'
;MSTKAEIQYQITCLGYEKERLESETKAANDYTQHITQKKLEQQAIVYGAYDQATKDAAEKEYDYYCGILLDLLDKASERLDRMQELRDRERTLSMQLRLAR
;
A
#
# COMPACT_ATOMS: atom_id res chain seq x y z
N MET A 1 -27.92 22.47 0.15
CA MET A 1 -27.26 21.70 1.23
C MET A 1 -27.66 20.25 1.06
N SER A 2 -26.73 19.30 1.22
CA SER A 2 -27.06 17.88 1.19
C SER A 2 -28.01 17.53 2.33
N THR A 3 -28.94 16.60 2.09
CA THR A 3 -29.86 16.11 3.11
C THR A 3 -29.13 15.20 4.11
N LYS A 4 -29.71 15.02 5.30
CA LYS A 4 -29.19 14.10 6.32
C LYS A 4 -28.97 12.68 5.77
N ALA A 5 -29.92 12.19 4.97
CA ALA A 5 -29.84 10.88 4.33
C ALA A 5 -28.70 10.79 3.30
N GLU A 6 -28.49 11.85 2.50
CA GLU A 6 -27.37 11.92 1.55
C GLU A 6 -26.02 11.92 2.27
N ILE A 7 -25.89 12.65 3.38
CA ILE A 7 -24.65 12.68 4.17
C ILE A 7 -24.37 11.30 4.78
N GLN A 8 -25.39 10.63 5.31
CA GLN A 8 -25.27 9.27 5.84
C GLN A 8 -24.85 8.28 4.75
N TYR A 9 -25.47 8.36 3.57
CA TYR A 9 -25.10 7.52 2.43
C TYR A 9 -23.63 7.74 2.03
N GLN A 10 -23.18 8.99 1.95
CA GLN A 10 -21.78 9.30 1.64
C GLN A 10 -20.80 8.76 2.68
N ILE A 11 -21.14 8.82 3.98
CA ILE A 11 -20.31 8.21 5.04
C ILE A 11 -20.22 6.69 4.84
N THR A 12 -21.34 6.03 4.55
CA THR A 12 -21.34 4.58 4.26
C THR A 12 -20.46 4.24 3.06
N CYS A 13 -20.54 5.00 1.96
CA CYS A 13 -19.68 4.81 0.79
C CYS A 13 -18.19 4.97 1.14
N LEU A 14 -17.84 5.96 1.97
CA LEU A 14 -16.45 6.13 2.43
C LEU A 14 -15.99 4.95 3.29
N GLY A 15 -16.87 4.37 4.10
CA GLY A 15 -16.58 3.14 4.85
C GLY A 15 -16.14 2.01 3.93
N TYR A 16 -16.91 1.73 2.88
CA TYR A 16 -16.54 0.70 1.89
C TYR A 16 -15.24 1.01 1.16
N GLU A 17 -14.99 2.28 0.82
CA GLU A 17 -13.75 2.67 0.15
C GLU A 17 -12.52 2.45 1.06
N LYS A 18 -12.65 2.77 2.36
CA LYS A 18 -11.59 2.51 3.34
C LYS A 18 -11.33 1.02 3.53
N GLU A 19 -12.38 0.21 3.71
CA GLU A 19 -12.24 -1.24 3.85
C GLU A 19 -11.54 -1.87 2.64
N ARG A 20 -11.90 -1.42 1.43
CA ARG A 20 -11.23 -1.85 0.20
C ARG A 20 -9.75 -1.47 0.21
N LEU A 21 -9.43 -0.22 0.54
CA LEU A 21 -8.05 0.28 0.57
C LEU A 21 -7.21 -0.42 1.67
N GLU A 22 -7.81 -0.77 2.80
CA GLU A 22 -7.14 -1.57 3.84
C GLU A 22 -6.81 -2.99 3.36
N SER A 23 -7.75 -3.63 2.64
CA SER A 23 -7.52 -4.94 2.03
C SER A 23 -6.41 -4.90 0.98
N GLU A 24 -6.43 -3.90 0.10
CA GLU A 24 -5.37 -3.68 -0.90
C GLU A 24 -4.01 -3.41 -0.25
N THR A 25 -3.98 -2.62 0.82
CA THR A 25 -2.76 -2.34 1.59
C THR A 25 -2.20 -3.61 2.22
N LYS A 26 -3.07 -4.45 2.80
CA LYS A 26 -2.65 -5.74 3.36
C LYS A 26 -2.06 -6.65 2.28
N ALA A 27 -2.74 -6.82 1.15
CA ALA A 27 -2.24 -7.64 0.04
C ALA A 27 -0.89 -7.12 -0.49
N ALA A 28 -0.73 -5.80 -0.58
CA ALA A 28 0.54 -5.20 -0.99
C ALA A 28 1.67 -5.41 0.03
N ASN A 29 1.36 -5.39 1.34
CA ASN A 29 2.33 -5.70 2.38
C ASN A 29 2.80 -7.16 2.31
N ASP A 30 1.87 -8.10 2.13
CA ASP A 30 2.19 -9.52 1.97
C ASP A 30 3.10 -9.73 0.75
N TYR A 31 2.79 -9.07 -0.37
CA TYR A 31 3.64 -9.11 -1.57
C TYR A 31 5.01 -8.46 -1.34
N THR A 32 5.09 -7.35 -0.62
CA THR A 32 6.36 -6.67 -0.27
C THR A 32 7.25 -7.60 0.56
N GLN A 33 6.68 -8.32 1.53
CA GLN A 33 7.42 -9.31 2.31
C GLN A 33 7.95 -10.45 1.44
N HIS A 34 7.13 -10.95 0.50
CA HIS A 34 7.55 -11.96 -0.46
C HIS A 34 8.73 -11.51 -1.33
N ILE A 35 8.66 -10.31 -1.90
CA ILE A 35 9.75 -9.75 -2.72
C ILE A 35 10.99 -9.47 -1.88
N THR A 36 10.83 -8.99 -0.65
CA THR A 36 11.94 -8.80 0.28
C THR A 36 12.68 -10.11 0.54
N GLN A 37 11.94 -11.21 0.76
CA GLN A 37 12.52 -12.52 0.94
C GLN A 37 13.31 -12.97 -0.29
N LYS A 38 12.77 -12.78 -1.50
CA LYS A 38 13.47 -13.07 -2.76
C LYS A 38 14.74 -12.24 -2.94
N LYS A 39 14.68 -10.95 -2.62
CA LYS A 39 15.86 -10.08 -2.61
C LYS A 39 16.95 -10.60 -1.67
N LEU A 40 16.58 -11.04 -0.46
CA LEU A 40 17.52 -11.59 0.52
C LEU A 40 18.13 -12.91 0.07
N GLU A 41 17.35 -13.78 -0.57
CA GLU A 41 17.84 -15.04 -1.17
C GLU A 41 18.93 -14.74 -2.22
N GLN A 42 18.70 -13.80 -3.12
CA GLN A 42 19.70 -13.41 -4.12
C GLN A 42 20.92 -12.71 -3.50
N GLN A 43 20.68 -11.86 -2.50
CA GLN A 43 21.76 -11.22 -1.74
C GLN A 43 22.71 -12.24 -1.12
N ALA A 44 22.17 -13.33 -0.56
CA ALA A 44 22.98 -14.40 0.03
C ALA A 44 23.86 -15.11 -1.02
N ILE A 45 23.40 -15.22 -2.27
CA ILE A 45 24.16 -15.81 -3.37
C ILE A 45 25.29 -14.87 -3.80
N VAL A 46 24.98 -13.58 -4.03
CA VAL A 46 25.96 -12.55 -4.44
C VAL A 46 27.14 -12.47 -3.47
N TYR A 47 26.85 -12.40 -2.17
CA TYR A 47 27.89 -12.28 -1.13
C TYR A 47 28.41 -13.64 -0.61
N GLY A 48 27.86 -14.75 -1.11
CA GLY A 48 28.22 -16.10 -0.70
C GLY A 48 29.46 -16.66 -1.40
N ALA A 49 29.73 -17.94 -1.14
CA ALA A 49 30.82 -18.70 -1.75
C ALA A 49 30.37 -19.43 -3.04
N TYR A 50 29.82 -18.68 -4.00
CA TYR A 50 29.44 -19.17 -5.33
C TYR A 50 30.45 -18.74 -6.40
N ASP A 51 30.42 -19.40 -7.55
CA ASP A 51 31.20 -18.99 -8.72
C ASP A 51 30.72 -17.64 -9.28
N GLN A 52 31.59 -16.96 -10.03
CA GLN A 52 31.30 -15.60 -10.50
C GLN A 52 30.07 -15.54 -11.43
N ALA A 53 29.85 -16.54 -12.28
CA ALA A 53 28.71 -16.52 -13.19
C ALA A 53 27.37 -16.63 -12.43
N THR A 54 27.33 -17.47 -11.39
CA THR A 54 26.18 -17.55 -10.48
C THR A 54 25.94 -16.24 -9.73
N LYS A 55 27.02 -15.57 -9.29
CA LYS A 55 26.91 -14.25 -8.64
C LYS A 55 26.38 -13.18 -9.58
N ASP A 56 26.88 -13.12 -10.80
CA ASP A 56 26.45 -12.13 -11.81
C ASP A 56 24.96 -12.32 -12.16
N ALA A 57 24.48 -13.57 -12.21
CA ALA A 57 23.06 -13.85 -12.41
C ALA A 57 22.20 -13.42 -11.21
N ALA A 58 22.65 -13.75 -9.99
CA ALA A 58 21.98 -13.35 -8.76
C ALA A 58 21.95 -11.82 -8.56
N GLU A 59 22.99 -11.10 -8.97
CA GLU A 59 23.06 -9.64 -8.90
C GLU A 59 21.96 -8.99 -9.76
N LYS A 60 21.74 -9.51 -10.98
CA LYS A 60 20.64 -9.03 -11.85
C LYS A 60 19.27 -9.24 -11.22
N GLU A 61 19.04 -10.41 -10.61
CA GLU A 61 17.77 -10.67 -9.90
C GLU A 61 17.62 -9.82 -8.64
N TYR A 62 18.72 -9.61 -7.89
CA TYR A 62 18.75 -8.73 -6.73
C TYR A 62 18.36 -7.29 -7.10
N ASP A 63 18.94 -6.75 -8.18
CA ASP A 63 18.63 -5.41 -8.68
C ASP A 63 17.18 -5.31 -9.17
N TYR A 64 16.69 -6.33 -9.86
CA TYR A 64 15.30 -6.42 -10.27
C TYR A 64 14.33 -6.36 -9.08
N TYR A 65 14.60 -7.12 -8.02
CA TYR A 65 13.77 -7.08 -6.80
C TYR A 65 13.90 -5.75 -6.06
N CYS A 66 15.08 -5.11 -6.06
CA CYS A 66 15.22 -3.75 -5.53
C CYS A 66 14.34 -2.75 -6.29
N GLY A 67 14.28 -2.84 -7.62
CA GLY A 67 13.40 -2.02 -8.44
C GLY A 67 11.92 -2.19 -8.08
N ILE A 68 11.46 -3.44 -7.94
CA ILE A 68 10.08 -3.72 -7.51
C ILE A 68 9.79 -3.13 -6.12
N LEU A 69 10.71 -3.25 -5.17
CA LEU A 69 10.52 -2.73 -3.81
C LEU A 69 10.42 -1.20 -3.78
N LEU A 70 11.15 -0.49 -4.65
CA LEU A 70 11.03 0.96 -4.79
C LEU A 70 9.63 1.34 -5.27
N ASP A 71 9.12 0.70 -6.33
CA ASP A 71 7.77 0.95 -6.84
C ASP A 71 6.68 0.65 -5.79
N LEU A 72 6.89 -0.39 -4.97
CA LEU A 72 5.97 -0.75 -3.90
C LEU A 72 5.98 0.27 -2.76
N LEU A 73 7.14 0.86 -2.44
CA LEU A 73 7.29 1.90 -1.43
C LEU A 73 6.57 3.19 -1.84
N ASP A 74 6.72 3.60 -3.10
CA ASP A 74 6.04 4.78 -3.64
C ASP A 74 4.51 4.61 -3.56
N LYS A 75 4.01 3.47 -4.02
CA LYS A 75 2.59 3.12 -3.92
C LYS A 75 2.10 3.00 -2.47
N ALA A 76 2.94 2.56 -1.54
CA ALA A 76 2.59 2.52 -0.13
C ALA A 76 2.35 3.93 0.44
N SER A 77 3.18 4.90 0.02
CA SER A 77 3.00 6.31 0.39
C SER A 77 1.68 6.87 -0.17
N GLU A 78 1.38 6.61 -1.44
CA GLU A 78 0.11 7.02 -2.07
C GLU A 78 -1.12 6.45 -1.33
N ARG A 79 -1.06 5.17 -0.92
CA ARG A 79 -2.15 4.53 -0.15
C ARG A 79 -2.34 5.17 1.23
N LEU A 80 -1.26 5.56 1.90
CA LEU A 80 -1.32 6.24 3.19
C LEU A 80 -1.98 7.62 3.07
N ASP A 81 -1.55 8.39 2.07
CA ASP A 81 -2.13 9.71 1.78
C ASP A 81 -3.62 9.58 1.48
N ARG A 82 -3.99 8.62 0.62
CA ARG A 82 -5.39 8.35 0.29
C ARG A 82 -6.22 7.96 1.51
N MET A 83 -5.68 7.12 2.39
CA MET A 83 -6.37 6.74 3.63
C MET A 83 -6.60 7.96 4.53
N GLN A 84 -5.63 8.87 4.61
CA GLN A 84 -5.75 10.10 5.39
C GLN A 84 -6.83 11.02 4.81
N GLU A 85 -6.87 11.20 3.48
CA GLU A 85 -7.93 11.95 2.79
C GLU A 85 -9.33 11.40 3.12
N LEU A 86 -9.50 10.08 3.07
CA LEU A 86 -10.78 9.43 3.38
C LEU A 86 -11.19 9.65 4.85
N ARG A 87 -10.24 9.64 5.78
CA ARG A 87 -10.49 9.94 7.20
C ARG A 87 -10.90 11.40 7.41
N ASP A 88 -10.24 12.34 6.75
CA ASP A 88 -10.56 13.76 6.88
C ASP A 88 -11.91 14.12 6.23
N ARG A 89 -12.24 13.45 5.12
CA ARG A 89 -13.57 13.58 4.50
C ARG A 89 -14.67 13.03 5.38
N GLU A 90 -14.48 11.87 6.01
CA GLU A 90 -15.44 11.32 6.97
C GLU A 90 -15.64 12.24 8.18
N ARG A 91 -14.57 12.83 8.73
CA ARG A 91 -14.67 13.83 9.82
C ARG A 91 -15.53 15.01 9.40
N THR A 92 -15.30 15.53 8.20
CA THR A 92 -16.05 16.66 7.64
C THR A 92 -17.53 16.32 7.47
N LEU A 93 -17.86 15.16 6.88
CA LEU A 93 -19.24 14.71 6.71
C LEU A 93 -19.93 14.44 8.06
N SER A 94 -19.20 13.86 9.03
CA SER A 94 -19.73 13.63 10.37
C SER A 94 -20.07 14.94 11.08
N MET A 95 -19.25 15.98 10.90
CA MET A 95 -19.55 17.32 11.41
C MET A 95 -20.79 17.91 10.72
N GLN A 96 -20.87 17.81 9.38
CA GLN A 96 -22.04 18.27 8.62
C GLN A 96 -23.32 17.55 9.06
N LEU A 97 -23.23 16.24 9.33
CA LEU A 97 -24.37 15.44 9.80
C LEU A 97 -24.89 15.92 11.16
N ARG A 98 -24.00 16.32 12.07
CA ARG A 98 -24.38 16.87 13.38
C ARG A 98 -25.06 18.24 13.26
N LEU A 99 -24.70 19.01 12.24
CA LEU A 99 -25.24 20.34 11.98
C LEU A 99 -26.52 20.32 11.13
N ALA A 100 -26.74 19.24 10.36
CA ALA A 100 -27.95 19.01 9.62
C ALA A 100 -29.10 18.67 10.60
N ARG A 101 -29.99 19.64 10.82
CA ARG A 101 -31.21 19.47 11.61
C ARG A 101 -32.16 18.47 10.97
#